data_AF-A0A537BPM6-F1
#
_entry.id   AF-A0A537BPM6-F1
#
_cell.length_a   1.000
_cell.length_b   1.000
_cell.length_c   1.000
_cell.angle_alpha   90.00
_cell.angle_beta   90.00
_cell.angle_gamma   90.00
#
_symmetry.space_group_name_H-M   'P 1'
#
loop_
_entity.id
_entity.type
_entity.pdbx_description
1 polymer ?
#
loop_
_entity_poly.entity_id
_entity_poly.type
_entity_poly.pdbx_seq_one_letter_code
_entity_poly.pdbx_strand_id
1 'polypeptide(L)'
;MQRPQPFALAVPVNHTDHVLGPATAKVTVVEYGDFECPSCGQAYPAVKMLLKHFGDRMRFVFRQFPLVEVHPHAELAAEAAEAAGAQHKFWQMHDLLFEHQLHLKAASLRQYALQA
;
A
#
# COMPACT_ATOMS: atom_id res chain seq x y z
N MET A 1 19.48 -29.18 13.88
CA MET A 1 19.10 -27.84 13.40
C MET A 1 17.58 -27.76 13.44
N GLN A 2 17.01 -26.90 14.28
CA GLN A 2 15.55 -26.72 14.36
C GLN A 2 15.09 -26.00 13.08
N ARG A 3 14.13 -26.60 12.37
CA ARG A 3 13.53 -25.96 11.20
C ARG A 3 12.87 -24.66 11.70
N PRO A 4 13.23 -23.48 11.18
CA PRO A 4 12.57 -22.24 11.61
C PRO A 4 11.07 -22.42 11.42
N GLN A 5 10.30 -22.07 12.45
CA GLN A 5 8.85 -22.07 12.36
C GLN A 5 8.45 -21.21 11.15
N PRO A 6 7.44 -21.62 10.36
CA PRO A 6 6.98 -20.81 9.24
C PRO A 6 6.63 -19.42 9.79
N PHE A 7 7.26 -18.38 9.23
CA PHE A 7 6.89 -17.01 9.55
C PHE A 7 5.41 -16.84 9.21
N ALA A 8 4.59 -16.57 10.22
CA ALA A 8 3.17 -16.30 10.07
C ALA A 8 2.92 -14.85 10.50
N LEU A 9 2.11 -14.14 9.72
CA LEU A 9 1.64 -12.82 10.12
C LEU A 9 0.80 -12.94 11.40
N ALA A 10 1.01 -12.02 12.35
CA ALA A 10 0.19 -11.95 13.55
C ALA A 10 -1.30 -11.81 13.21
N VAL A 11 -1.61 -10.98 12.20
CA VAL A 11 -2.93 -10.89 11.58
C VAL A 11 -2.81 -11.41 10.14
N PRO A 12 -3.41 -12.57 9.82
CA PRO A 12 -3.45 -13.09 8.45
C PRO A 12 -4.05 -12.07 7.48
N VAL A 13 -3.72 -12.23 6.19
CA VAL A 13 -4.39 -11.45 5.15
C VAL A 13 -5.87 -11.80 5.14
N ASN A 14 -6.75 -10.81 5.22
CA ASN A 14 -8.19 -10.98 5.34
C ASN A 14 -8.96 -10.03 4.41
N HIS A 15 -10.26 -9.89 4.61
CA HIS A 15 -11.16 -9.16 3.71
C HIS A 15 -11.09 -7.63 3.85
N THR A 16 -10.47 -7.11 4.91
CA THR A 16 -10.25 -5.67 5.10
C THR A 16 -8.95 -5.19 4.41
N ASP A 17 -8.14 -6.11 3.89
CA ASP A 17 -6.90 -5.78 3.21
C ASP A 17 -7.16 -5.36 1.76
N HIS A 18 -6.40 -4.37 1.29
CA HIS A 18 -6.35 -4.02 -0.14
C HIS A 18 -5.41 -4.97 -0.86
N VAL A 19 -5.92 -5.66 -1.88
CA VAL A 19 -5.21 -6.75 -2.56
C VAL A 19 -5.13 -6.52 -4.07
N LEU A 20 -3.98 -6.82 -4.66
CA LEU A 20 -3.81 -7.07 -6.09
C LEU A 20 -3.38 -8.53 -6.32
N GLY A 21 -3.89 -9.14 -7.37
CA GLY A 21 -3.63 -10.54 -7.72
C GLY A 21 -4.49 -11.55 -6.96
N PRO A 22 -4.47 -12.83 -7.37
CA PRO A 22 -5.38 -13.84 -6.84
C PRO A 22 -4.93 -14.38 -5.47
N ALA A 23 -5.88 -14.81 -4.65
CA ALA A 23 -5.59 -15.49 -3.37
C ALA A 23 -4.82 -16.82 -3.54
N THR A 24 -4.84 -17.40 -4.74
CA THR A 24 -4.13 -18.64 -5.12
C THR A 24 -2.70 -18.39 -5.62
N ALA A 25 -2.24 -17.14 -5.66
CA ALA A 25 -0.87 -16.81 -6.04
C ALA A 25 0.15 -17.58 -5.18
N LYS A 26 1.25 -18.03 -5.82
CA LYS A 26 2.28 -18.82 -5.14
C LYS A 26 3.05 -18.03 -4.10
N VAL A 27 3.11 -16.71 -4.26
CA VAL A 27 3.81 -15.79 -3.35
C VAL A 27 2.86 -14.64 -3.00
N THR A 28 2.78 -14.32 -1.71
CA THR A 28 2.13 -13.11 -1.22
C THR A 28 3.18 -12.18 -0.64
N VAL A 29 3.19 -10.92 -1.08
CA VAL A 29 3.97 -9.84 -0.48
C VAL A 29 3.00 -8.93 0.27
N VAL A 30 3.27 -8.71 1.55
CA VAL A 30 2.53 -7.75 2.37
C VAL A 30 3.45 -6.60 2.72
N GLU A 31 3.12 -5.41 2.24
CA GLU A 31 3.81 -4.17 2.55
C GLU A 31 3.05 -3.42 3.64
N TYR A 32 3.75 -3.05 4.70
CA TYR A 32 3.30 -2.05 5.67
C TYR A 32 3.91 -0.72 5.23
N GLY A 33 3.11 0.12 4.60
CA GLY A 33 3.58 1.28 3.87
C GLY A 33 3.14 2.59 4.50
N ASP A 34 3.95 3.61 4.26
CA ASP A 34 3.71 4.99 4.63
C ASP A 34 3.89 5.84 3.37
N PHE A 35 2.86 6.62 3.01
CA PHE A 35 2.85 7.40 1.78
C PHE A 35 3.87 8.55 1.76
N GLU A 36 4.35 9.03 2.90
CA GLU A 36 5.36 10.09 3.00
C GLU A 36 6.78 9.53 3.20
N CYS A 37 6.91 8.24 3.49
CA CYS A 37 8.20 7.57 3.66
C CYS A 37 9.01 7.47 2.35
N PRO A 38 10.26 7.99 2.30
CA PRO A 38 11.10 7.90 1.10
C PRO A 38 11.41 6.47 0.66
N SER A 39 11.62 5.55 1.61
CA SER A 39 11.90 4.14 1.28
C SER A 39 10.68 3.43 0.70
N CYS A 40 9.47 3.73 1.18
CA CYS A 40 8.23 3.25 0.55
C CYS A 40 8.08 3.83 -0.87
N GLY A 41 8.38 5.11 -1.05
CA GLY A 41 8.40 5.75 -2.38
C GLY A 41 9.40 5.11 -3.34
N GLN A 42 10.57 4.65 -2.85
CA GLN A 42 11.54 3.89 -3.64
C GLN A 42 11.06 2.46 -3.95
N ALA A 43 10.30 1.84 -3.05
CA ALA A 43 9.74 0.50 -3.23
C ALA A 43 8.59 0.48 -4.26
N TYR A 44 7.75 1.52 -4.28
CA TYR A 44 6.60 1.64 -5.18
C TYR A 44 6.86 1.22 -6.65
N PRO A 45 7.85 1.80 -7.38
CA PRO A 45 8.12 1.39 -8.75
C PRO A 45 8.62 -0.06 -8.86
N ALA A 46 9.40 -0.54 -7.87
CA ALA A 46 9.88 -1.92 -7.85
C ALA A 46 8.71 -2.91 -7.66
N VAL A 47 7.77 -2.62 -6.77
CA VAL A 47 6.55 -3.42 -6.59
C VAL A 47 5.72 -3.46 -7.86
N LYS A 48 5.52 -2.33 -8.56
CA LYS A 48 4.83 -2.31 -9.86
C LYS A 48 5.54 -3.17 -10.91
N MET A 49 6.87 -3.14 -10.95
CA MET A 49 7.65 -4.01 -11.83
C MET A 49 7.45 -5.49 -11.49
N LEU A 50 7.45 -5.86 -10.22
CA LEU A 50 7.22 -7.24 -9.76
C LEU A 50 5.81 -7.72 -10.12
N LEU A 51 4.79 -6.91 -9.84
CA LEU A 51 3.40 -7.20 -10.21
C LEU A 51 3.26 -7.46 -11.72
N LYS A 52 3.87 -6.60 -12.54
CA LYS A 52 3.87 -6.77 -14.00
C LYS A 52 4.62 -8.02 -14.44
N HIS A 53 5.76 -8.34 -13.83
CA HIS A 53 6.59 -9.49 -14.21
C HIS A 53 5.96 -10.83 -13.79
N PHE A 54 5.39 -10.89 -12.59
CA PHE A 54 4.87 -12.14 -12.03
C PHE A 54 3.40 -12.40 -12.39
N GLY A 55 2.61 -11.35 -12.64
CA GLY A 55 1.18 -11.46 -12.92
C GLY A 55 0.46 -12.25 -11.82
N ASP A 56 -0.42 -13.17 -12.22
CA ASP A 56 -1.23 -13.99 -11.31
C ASP A 56 -0.43 -14.91 -10.38
N ARG A 57 0.89 -15.01 -10.56
CA ARG A 57 1.78 -15.78 -9.67
C ARG A 57 2.10 -15.05 -8.37
N MET A 58 1.79 -13.75 -8.29
CA MET A 58 2.05 -12.89 -7.14
C MET A 58 0.75 -12.24 -6.65
N ARG A 59 0.60 -12.22 -5.33
CA ARG A 59 -0.40 -11.41 -4.63
C ARG A 59 0.32 -10.30 -3.89
N PHE A 60 -0.14 -9.07 -4.05
CA PHE A 60 0.36 -7.92 -3.31
C PHE A 60 -0.74 -7.41 -2.37
N VAL A 61 -0.33 -7.05 -1.16
CA VAL A 61 -1.19 -6.51 -0.12
C VAL A 61 -0.52 -5.27 0.44
N PHE A 62 -1.28 -4.19 0.55
CA PHE A 62 -0.82 -2.95 1.18
C PHE A 62 -1.58 -2.72 2.48
N ARG A 63 -0.85 -2.45 3.57
CA ARG A 63 -1.38 -2.08 4.88
C ARG A 63 -0.82 -0.73 5.30
N GLN A 64 -1.68 0.14 5.80
CA GLN A 64 -1.27 1.44 6.31
C GLN A 64 -0.35 1.27 7.53
N PHE A 65 0.78 1.96 7.55
CA PHE A 65 1.68 2.07 8.69
C PHE A 65 2.28 3.48 8.80
N PRO A 66 1.45 4.51 9.01
CA PRO A 66 1.91 5.90 9.07
C PRO A 66 2.78 6.15 10.30
N LEU A 67 4.02 6.59 10.09
CA LEU A 67 4.96 6.94 11.15
C LEU A 67 4.85 8.42 11.51
N VAL A 68 3.75 8.78 12.18
CA VAL A 68 3.33 10.17 12.43
C VAL A 68 4.36 11.03 13.15
N GLU A 69 5.30 10.46 13.90
CA GLU A 69 6.34 11.23 14.59
C GLU A 69 7.36 11.84 13.62
N VAL A 70 7.56 11.23 12.45
CA VAL A 70 8.55 11.65 11.44
C VAL A 70 7.92 12.03 10.11
N HIS A 71 6.69 11.58 9.86
CA HIS A 71 5.92 11.81 8.64
C HIS A 71 4.55 12.44 8.97
N PRO A 72 4.50 13.77 9.15
CA PRO A 72 3.32 14.45 9.68
C PRO A 72 2.08 14.43 8.77
N HIS A 73 2.23 14.06 7.50
CA HIS A 73 1.13 13.94 6.54
C HIS A 73 0.76 12.48 6.23
N ALA A 74 1.51 11.50 6.74
CA ALA A 74 1.30 10.08 6.45
C ALA A 74 -0.07 9.57 6.87
N GLU A 75 -0.54 9.94 8.07
CA GLU A 75 -1.85 9.51 8.58
C GLU A 75 -2.99 10.03 7.70
N LEU A 76 -2.98 11.31 7.35
CA LEU A 76 -4.03 11.89 6.50
C LEU A 76 -4.00 11.32 5.08
N ALA A 77 -2.81 10.99 4.55
CA ALA A 77 -2.67 10.30 3.27
C ALA A 77 -3.22 8.86 3.33
N ALA A 78 -2.95 8.14 4.42
CA ALA A 78 -3.51 6.81 4.67
C ALA A 78 -5.04 6.86 4.74
N GLU A 79 -5.61 7.80 5.50
CA GLU A 79 -7.05 8.03 5.56
C GLU A 79 -7.66 8.35 4.19
N ALA A 80 -6.99 9.16 3.38
CA ALA A 80 -7.43 9.47 2.02
C ALA A 80 -7.46 8.21 1.13
N ALA A 81 -6.45 7.34 1.24
CA ALA A 81 -6.43 6.07 0.52
C ALA A 81 -7.58 5.15 0.97
N GLU A 82 -7.82 5.01 2.27
CA GLU A 82 -8.93 4.20 2.80
C GLU A 82 -10.31 4.77 2.40
N ALA A 83 -10.47 6.09 2.42
CA ALA A 83 -11.70 6.76 1.96
C ALA A 83 -11.97 6.54 0.47
N ALA A 84 -10.92 6.50 -0.36
CA ALA A 84 -11.04 6.09 -1.76
C ALA A 84 -11.32 4.57 -1.88
N GLY A 85 -10.75 3.76 -0.99
CA GLY A 85 -11.03 2.33 -0.88
C GLY A 85 -12.50 2.01 -0.61
N ALA A 86 -13.16 2.78 0.25
CA ALA A 86 -14.61 2.70 0.47
C ALA A 86 -15.45 2.98 -0.79
N GLN A 87 -14.84 3.59 -1.81
CA GLN A 87 -15.43 3.88 -3.13
C GLN A 87 -14.88 2.96 -4.24
N HIS A 88 -14.20 1.87 -3.86
CA HIS A 88 -13.54 0.92 -4.77
C HIS A 88 -12.39 1.50 -5.60
N LYS A 89 -11.74 2.55 -5.08
CA LYS A 89 -10.68 3.29 -5.79
C LYS A 89 -9.37 3.39 -5.02
N PHE A 90 -9.14 2.44 -4.10
CA PHE A 90 -7.94 2.41 -3.26
C PHE A 90 -6.65 2.49 -4.10
N TRP A 91 -6.52 1.66 -5.13
CA TRP A 91 -5.29 1.56 -5.92
C TRP A 91 -5.04 2.81 -6.77
N GLN A 92 -6.09 3.47 -7.26
CA GLN A 92 -5.95 4.76 -7.93
C GLN A 92 -5.40 5.82 -6.99
N MET A 93 -5.95 5.91 -5.76
CA MET A 93 -5.45 6.86 -4.77
C MET A 93 -4.04 6.49 -4.29
N HIS A 94 -3.78 5.22 -4.01
CA HIS A 94 -2.45 4.71 -3.63
C HIS A 94 -1.37 5.15 -4.63
N ASP A 95 -1.61 4.91 -5.93
CA ASP A 95 -0.68 5.29 -6.98
C ASP A 95 -0.49 6.81 -7.04
N LEU A 96 -1.59 7.57 -6.96
CA LEU A 96 -1.57 9.03 -7.00
C LEU A 96 -0.78 9.64 -5.81
N LEU A 97 -0.94 9.07 -4.61
CA LEU A 97 -0.21 9.51 -3.41
C LEU A 97 1.29 9.26 -3.55
N PHE A 98 1.72 8.09 -4.02
CA PHE A 98 3.14 7.80 -4.25
C PHE A 98 3.74 8.62 -5.40
N GLU A 99 2.98 8.87 -6.46
CA GLU A 99 3.40 9.73 -7.58
C GLU A 99 3.53 11.21 -7.17
N HIS A 100 2.90 11.61 -6.07
CA HIS A 100 2.95 12.96 -5.52
C HIS A 100 3.40 13.02 -4.05
N GLN A 101 4.34 12.15 -3.65
CA GLN A 101 4.79 11.98 -2.26
C GLN A 101 5.23 13.30 -1.55
N LEU A 102 5.70 14.31 -2.28
CA LEU A 102 6.07 15.62 -1.70
C LEU A 102 4.87 16.56 -1.44
N HIS A 103 3.65 16.16 -1.80
CA HIS A 103 2.45 17.00 -1.79
C HIS A 103 1.28 16.30 -1.10
N LEU A 104 1.44 15.90 0.16
CA LEU A 104 0.44 15.14 0.93
C LEU A 104 -0.36 15.99 1.94
N LYS A 105 -0.26 17.32 1.86
CA LYS A 105 -1.07 18.22 2.70
C LYS A 105 -2.55 18.10 2.36
N ALA A 106 -3.40 18.42 3.34
CA ALA A 106 -4.86 18.34 3.21
C ALA A 106 -5.43 19.02 1.94
N ALA A 107 -4.85 20.13 1.49
CA ALA A 107 -5.28 20.79 0.25
C ALA A 107 -5.03 19.93 -1.00
N SER A 108 -3.85 19.31 -1.10
CA SER A 108 -3.51 18.41 -2.20
C SER A 108 -4.36 17.15 -2.18
N LEU A 109 -4.56 16.56 -0.99
CA LEU A 109 -5.39 15.36 -0.84
C LEU A 109 -6.84 15.59 -1.29
N ARG A 110 -7.41 16.78 -1.02
CA ARG A 110 -8.74 17.16 -1.55
C ARG A 110 -8.75 17.25 -3.08
N GLN A 111 -7.68 17.71 -3.70
CA GLN A 111 -7.56 17.74 -5.16
C GLN A 111 -7.44 16.32 -5.74
N TYR A 112 -6.73 15.42 -5.06
CA TYR A 112 -6.59 14.03 -5.45
C TYR A 112 -7.89 13.25 -5.33
N ALA A 113 -8.71 13.55 -4.31
CA ALA A 113 -10.02 12.94 -4.12
C ALA A 113 -11.01 13.20 -5.29
N LEU A 114 -10.76 14.23 -6.12
CA LEU A 114 -11.56 14.51 -7.32
C LEU A 114 -11.12 13.70 -8.54
N GLN A 115 -9.94 13.06 -8.48
CA GLN A 115 -9.33 12.32 -9.59
C GLN A 115 -9.43 10.81 -9.40
N ALA A 116 -9.45 10.38 -8.13
CA ALA A 116 -9.60 9.00 -7.72
C ALA A 116 -11.03 8.70 -7.25
#